data_AF-Q1QYN0-F1
#
_entry.id   AF-Q1QYN0-F1
#
_cell.length_a   1.000
_cell.length_b   1.000
_cell.length_c   1.000
_cell.angle_alpha   90.00
_cell.angle_beta   90.00
_cell.angle_gamma   90.00
#
_symmetry.space_group_name_H-M   'P 1'
#
loop_
_entity.id
_entity.type
_entity.pdbx_description
1 polymer ?
#
loop_
_entity_poly.entity_id
_entity_poly.type
_entity_poly.pdbx_seq_one_letter_code
_entity_poly.pdbx_strand_id
1 'polypeptide(L)'
;MDDSLLVSLRRYRPREGRDSLEDYLTEIFAWLLRNSREVADAFLDTVMSHVPEADRLELPDADQDITWETQAPYPGARLDMLAQWPGGALLFEHKVHAPLSAEQVNKYRELAASEFPGKSARVIVVSANTGQHRPEAHGCLCWEDVYKLLETRHKTLSDPTEHFHIASFLALLRHEGLHPAAPISHQAVAFYPVAWRFPEQLADALTPLAYEEWPLAERYEGRSPKTRWGRLGFELIPAGGPLHWMPGLFVGVILDGRDHLVQNRHTDRVMLNVILDFSVKLHDIYPQLPSYRRLVQQLRERTPHRGWHFYDHLEERPANRHHPLYLETPLLDVLRGTTTMEEQRDAIRRTVRDALELLQHDDALKALTDEVRHKASSLTEA
;
A
#
# COMPACT_ATOMS: atom_id res chain seq x y z
N MET A 1 14.51 -21.50 31.51
CA MET A 1 15.62 -20.59 31.19
C MET A 1 16.19 -21.07 29.88
N ASP A 2 15.90 -20.32 28.82
CA ASP A 2 16.54 -20.55 27.54
C ASP A 2 18.01 -20.11 27.60
N ASP A 3 18.82 -20.59 26.67
CA ASP A 3 20.24 -20.30 26.63
C ASP A 3 20.51 -18.77 26.61
N SER A 4 21.68 -18.33 27.12
CA SER A 4 22.16 -16.94 27.01
C SER A 4 21.97 -16.39 25.59
N LEU A 5 21.61 -15.10 25.42
CA LEU A 5 21.41 -14.47 24.12
C LEU A 5 22.55 -14.77 23.12
N LEU A 6 23.80 -14.72 23.58
CA LEU A 6 24.97 -15.01 22.74
C LEU A 6 25.05 -16.48 22.31
N VAL A 7 24.53 -17.39 23.13
CA VAL A 7 24.40 -18.81 22.79
C VAL A 7 23.23 -19.04 21.82
N SER A 8 22.11 -18.33 21.98
CA SER A 8 21.00 -18.34 21.01
C SER A 8 21.48 -17.88 19.63
N LEU A 9 22.26 -16.79 19.58
CA LEU A 9 22.85 -16.27 18.34
C LEU A 9 23.81 -17.25 17.66
N ARG A 10 24.44 -18.17 18.41
CA ARG A 10 25.30 -19.23 17.85
C ARG A 10 24.55 -20.35 17.17
N ARG A 11 23.24 -20.49 17.40
CA ARG A 11 22.40 -21.46 16.68
C ARG A 11 22.30 -21.10 15.19
N TYR A 12 22.60 -19.85 14.83
CA TYR A 12 22.69 -19.40 13.46
C TYR A 12 23.99 -19.82 12.75
N ARG A 13 23.88 -20.14 11.46
CA ARG A 13 25.02 -20.38 10.56
C ARG A 13 24.95 -19.42 9.37
N PRO A 14 25.83 -18.41 9.30
CA PRO A 14 25.96 -17.54 8.14
C PRO A 14 26.24 -18.37 6.89
N ARG A 15 25.59 -18.02 5.77
CA ARG A 15 25.88 -18.61 4.46
C ARG A 15 26.67 -17.61 3.64
N GLU A 16 27.69 -18.10 2.95
CA GLU A 16 28.54 -17.27 2.09
C GLU A 16 27.69 -16.59 1.00
N GLY A 17 27.82 -15.26 0.87
CA GLY A 17 27.09 -14.45 -0.12
C GLY A 17 25.66 -14.02 0.26
N ARG A 18 25.19 -14.30 1.49
CA ARG A 18 23.87 -13.85 1.98
C ARG A 18 24.03 -12.98 3.22
N ASP A 19 23.45 -11.79 3.19
CA ASP A 19 23.32 -10.96 4.39
C ASP A 19 22.42 -11.69 5.40
N SER A 20 22.99 -11.89 6.59
CA SER A 20 22.40 -12.66 7.68
C SER A 20 21.57 -11.79 8.62
N LEU A 21 21.47 -10.49 8.36
CA LEU A 21 20.81 -9.53 9.22
C LEU A 21 19.37 -9.92 9.58
N GLU A 22 18.57 -10.36 8.60
CA GLU A 22 17.18 -10.82 8.82
C GLU A 22 17.12 -11.96 9.84
N ASP A 23 18.01 -12.94 9.71
CA ASP A 23 18.09 -14.09 10.62
C ASP A 23 18.53 -13.65 12.03
N TYR A 24 19.52 -12.76 12.14
CA TYR A 24 20.02 -12.23 13.42
C TYR A 24 18.94 -11.46 14.18
N LEU A 25 18.23 -10.56 13.50
CA LEU A 25 17.15 -9.79 14.11
C LEU A 25 16.03 -10.71 14.59
N THR A 26 15.67 -11.69 13.77
CA THR A 26 14.65 -12.70 14.11
C THR A 26 15.03 -13.49 15.36
N GLU A 27 16.27 -13.95 15.46
CA GLU A 27 16.75 -14.73 16.60
C GLU A 27 16.76 -13.92 17.90
N ILE A 28 17.28 -12.69 17.85
CA ILE A 28 17.31 -11.79 19.01
C ILE A 28 15.89 -11.48 19.46
N PHE A 29 15.00 -11.19 18.50
CA PHE A 29 13.62 -10.86 18.81
C PHE A 29 12.86 -12.04 19.42
N ALA A 30 12.95 -13.22 18.81
CA ALA A 30 12.36 -14.44 19.36
C ALA A 30 12.94 -14.79 20.75
N TRP A 31 14.23 -14.53 20.99
CA TRP A 31 14.82 -14.70 22.32
C TRP A 31 14.19 -13.74 23.34
N LEU A 32 13.97 -12.47 23.00
CA LEU A 32 13.27 -11.53 23.87
C LEU A 32 11.84 -12.01 24.20
N LEU A 33 11.11 -12.48 23.19
CA LEU A 33 9.75 -12.98 23.35
C LEU A 33 9.67 -14.23 24.24
N ARG A 34 10.69 -15.11 24.19
CA ARG A 34 10.80 -16.28 25.09
C ARG A 34 11.13 -15.92 26.53
N ASN A 35 11.85 -14.81 26.74
CA ASN A 35 12.39 -14.47 28.06
C ASN A 35 11.63 -13.34 28.76
N SER A 36 10.71 -12.64 28.10
CA SER A 36 9.84 -11.63 28.71
C SER A 36 8.40 -11.81 28.26
N ARG A 37 7.56 -12.34 29.16
CA ARG A 37 6.12 -12.56 28.90
C ARG A 37 5.40 -11.25 28.60
N GLU A 38 5.74 -10.18 29.31
CA GLU A 38 5.16 -8.85 29.08
C GLU A 38 5.44 -8.32 27.67
N VAL A 39 6.65 -8.56 27.13
CA VAL A 39 7.00 -8.19 25.75
C VAL A 39 6.25 -9.07 24.76
N ALA A 40 6.14 -10.38 25.03
CA ALA A 40 5.40 -11.31 24.18
C ALA A 40 3.91 -10.94 24.06
N ASP A 41 3.25 -10.69 25.19
CA ASP A 41 1.83 -10.32 25.22
C ASP A 41 1.60 -8.98 24.49
N ALA A 42 2.42 -7.96 24.78
CA ALA A 42 2.34 -6.68 24.09
C ALA A 42 2.57 -6.81 22.57
N PHE A 43 3.44 -7.73 22.16
CA PHE A 43 3.71 -7.97 20.74
C PHE A 43 2.51 -8.63 20.07
N LEU A 44 1.90 -9.63 20.71
CA LEU A 44 0.67 -10.25 20.21
C LEU A 44 -0.48 -9.26 20.06
N ASP A 45 -0.68 -8.36 21.04
CA ASP A 45 -1.64 -7.26 20.93
C ASP A 45 -1.36 -6.37 19.73
N THR A 46 -0.08 -6.03 19.52
CA THR A 46 0.35 -5.20 18.40
C THR A 46 0.08 -5.90 17.07
N VAL A 47 0.37 -7.20 16.96
CA VAL A 47 0.05 -8.00 15.78
C VAL A 47 -1.46 -8.02 15.53
N MET A 48 -2.29 -8.30 16.53
CA MET A 48 -3.74 -8.37 16.36
C MET A 48 -4.36 -7.03 15.96
N SER A 49 -3.78 -5.90 16.37
CA SER A 49 -4.24 -4.57 15.92
C SER A 49 -4.02 -4.34 14.41
N HIS A 50 -3.05 -5.05 13.81
CA HIS A 50 -2.73 -5.00 12.36
C HIS A 50 -3.39 -6.12 11.55
N VAL A 51 -4.14 -7.03 12.19
CA VAL A 51 -4.93 -8.07 11.53
C VAL A 51 -6.37 -7.58 11.37
N PRO A 52 -7.01 -7.72 10.19
CA PRO A 52 -8.42 -7.41 9.99
C PRO A 52 -9.30 -8.10 11.03
N GLU A 53 -10.35 -7.43 11.50
CA GLU A 53 -11.19 -7.91 12.60
C GLU A 53 -11.73 -9.34 12.35
N ALA A 54 -12.13 -9.64 11.10
CA ALA A 54 -12.63 -10.96 10.70
C ALA A 54 -11.58 -12.08 10.78
N ASP A 55 -10.29 -11.73 10.75
CA ASP A 55 -9.17 -12.66 10.76
C ASP A 55 -8.45 -12.71 12.12
N ARG A 56 -8.85 -11.92 13.11
CA ARG A 56 -8.19 -11.91 14.42
C ARG A 56 -8.30 -13.26 15.13
N LEU A 57 -7.28 -13.56 15.91
CA LEU A 57 -7.23 -14.75 16.76
C LEU A 57 -7.54 -14.38 18.20
N GLU A 58 -8.15 -15.31 18.92
CA GLU A 58 -8.15 -15.26 20.38
C GLU A 58 -6.71 -15.47 20.87
N LEU A 59 -6.20 -14.48 21.60
CA LEU A 59 -4.88 -14.53 22.19
C LEU A 59 -4.86 -15.46 23.41
N PRO A 60 -3.71 -16.09 23.70
CA PRO A 60 -3.57 -17.00 24.83
C PRO A 60 -3.84 -16.29 26.16
N ASP A 61 -4.54 -16.98 27.06
CA ASP A 61 -4.71 -16.53 28.44
C ASP A 61 -3.36 -16.50 29.19
N ALA A 62 -3.34 -15.81 30.33
CA ALA A 62 -2.12 -15.63 31.14
C ALA A 62 -1.52 -16.96 31.65
N ASP A 63 -2.32 -18.02 31.77
CA ASP A 63 -1.91 -19.35 32.20
C ASP A 63 -1.51 -20.29 31.04
N GLN A 64 -1.70 -19.85 29.80
CA GLN A 64 -1.29 -20.61 28.62
C GLN A 64 0.14 -20.26 28.23
N ASP A 65 0.95 -21.29 27.97
CA ASP A 65 2.30 -21.13 27.45
C ASP A 65 2.29 -20.85 25.95
N ILE A 66 3.20 -19.97 25.53
CA ILE A 66 3.47 -19.63 24.14
C ILE A 66 4.86 -20.14 23.79
N THR A 67 4.96 -20.97 22.76
CA THR A 67 6.24 -21.37 22.19
C THR A 67 6.62 -20.41 21.08
N TRP A 68 7.88 -19.98 21.06
CA TRP A 68 8.46 -19.16 20.00
C TRP A 68 9.65 -19.91 19.40
N GLU A 69 9.54 -20.29 18.14
CA GLU A 69 10.57 -21.04 17.42
C GLU A 69 11.06 -20.24 16.22
N THR A 70 12.38 -20.17 16.04
CA THR A 70 12.99 -19.54 14.86
C THR A 70 13.44 -20.59 13.87
N GLN A 71 13.46 -20.22 12.59
CA GLN A 71 13.90 -21.11 11.51
C GLN A 71 13.17 -22.47 11.53
N ALA A 72 11.90 -22.47 11.95
CA ALA A 72 11.11 -23.68 12.17
C ALA A 72 10.96 -24.46 10.85
N PRO A 73 11.45 -25.71 10.77
CA PRO A 73 11.46 -26.48 9.54
C PRO A 73 10.10 -27.12 9.29
N TYR A 74 9.59 -26.99 8.07
CA TYR A 74 8.37 -27.65 7.61
C TYR A 74 8.56 -28.23 6.21
N PRO A 75 7.68 -29.14 5.76
CA PRO A 75 7.73 -29.68 4.39
C PRO A 75 7.78 -28.56 3.35
N GLY A 76 8.92 -28.44 2.68
CA GLY A 76 9.14 -27.45 1.63
C GLY A 76 9.35 -26.01 2.09
N ALA A 77 9.26 -25.67 3.38
CA ALA A 77 9.39 -24.31 3.90
C ALA A 77 10.24 -24.24 5.17
N ARG A 78 10.78 -23.06 5.47
CA ARG A 78 11.41 -22.76 6.74
C ARG A 78 10.91 -21.41 7.19
N LEU A 79 10.12 -21.39 8.26
CA LEU A 79 9.52 -20.17 8.80
C LEU A 79 10.61 -19.36 9.50
N ASP A 80 10.63 -18.04 9.32
CA ASP A 80 11.58 -17.18 10.04
C ASP A 80 11.32 -17.27 11.54
N MET A 81 10.05 -17.14 11.94
CA MET A 81 9.61 -17.36 13.31
C MET A 81 8.19 -17.95 13.35
N LEU A 82 7.91 -18.76 14.37
CA LEU A 82 6.63 -19.39 14.63
C LEU A 82 6.27 -19.18 16.10
N ALA A 83 5.06 -18.64 16.35
CA ALA A 83 4.45 -18.64 17.67
C ALA A 83 3.34 -19.68 17.73
N GLN A 84 3.27 -20.48 18.79
CA GLN A 84 2.16 -21.42 18.98
C GLN A 84 1.67 -21.43 20.43
N TRP A 85 0.36 -21.64 20.58
CA TRP A 85 -0.32 -21.92 21.84
C TRP A 85 -1.41 -22.99 21.61
N PRO A 86 -2.14 -23.44 22.64
CA PRO A 86 -3.16 -24.48 22.46
C PRO A 86 -4.24 -24.13 21.41
N GLY A 87 -4.66 -22.86 21.35
CA GLY A 87 -5.74 -22.40 20.46
C GLY A 87 -5.33 -21.85 19.09
N GLY A 88 -4.05 -21.56 18.86
CA GLY A 88 -3.64 -20.86 17.65
C GLY A 88 -2.15 -20.91 17.32
N ALA A 89 -1.83 -20.35 16.16
CA ALA A 89 -0.46 -20.19 15.69
C ALA A 89 -0.28 -18.93 14.84
N LEU A 90 0.91 -18.32 14.92
CA LEU A 90 1.33 -17.21 14.06
C LEU A 90 2.61 -17.58 13.34
N LEU A 91 2.57 -17.55 12.02
CA LEU A 91 3.69 -17.82 11.13
C LEU A 91 4.24 -16.49 10.66
N PHE A 92 5.49 -16.19 11.00
CA PHE A 92 6.12 -14.93 10.68
C PHE A 92 7.10 -15.08 9.52
N GLU A 93 7.00 -14.15 8.56
CA GLU A 93 8.04 -13.87 7.57
C GLU A 93 8.64 -12.51 7.89
N HIS A 94 9.96 -12.46 8.08
CA HIS A 94 10.68 -11.25 8.41
C HIS A 94 11.51 -10.77 7.22
N LYS A 95 11.48 -9.46 6.97
CA LYS A 95 12.20 -8.85 5.84
C LYS A 95 12.85 -7.56 6.26
N VAL A 96 14.08 -7.35 5.78
CA VAL A 96 14.83 -6.10 5.99
C VAL A 96 15.20 -5.49 4.66
N HIS A 97 16.00 -6.21 3.87
CA HIS A 97 16.47 -5.73 2.56
C HIS A 97 15.97 -6.60 1.42
N ALA A 98 15.68 -7.88 1.66
CA ALA A 98 15.22 -8.77 0.61
C ALA A 98 13.79 -8.41 0.18
N PRO A 99 13.47 -8.47 -1.13
CA PRO A 99 12.10 -8.36 -1.57
C PRO A 99 11.29 -9.55 -1.05
N LEU A 100 10.02 -9.30 -0.72
CA LEU A 100 9.05 -10.33 -0.39
C LEU A 100 8.20 -10.65 -1.62
N SER A 101 8.12 -11.91 -2.06
CA SER A 101 7.24 -12.30 -3.16
C SER A 101 5.87 -12.75 -2.66
N ALA A 102 4.83 -12.60 -3.48
CA ALA A 102 3.48 -13.07 -3.15
C ALA A 102 3.47 -14.61 -2.99
N GLU A 103 4.28 -15.32 -3.79
CA GLU A 103 4.42 -16.77 -3.71
C GLU A 103 4.98 -17.22 -2.34
N GLN A 104 5.90 -16.46 -1.73
CA GLN A 104 6.39 -16.77 -0.39
C GLN A 104 5.28 -16.74 0.65
N VAL A 105 4.44 -15.70 0.62
CA VAL A 105 3.34 -15.53 1.57
C VAL A 105 2.25 -16.59 1.34
N ASN A 106 1.89 -16.84 0.07
CA ASN A 106 0.90 -17.86 -0.28
C ASN A 106 1.32 -19.26 0.16
N LYS A 107 2.61 -19.60 0.02
CA LYS A 107 3.14 -20.85 0.54
C LYS A 107 2.97 -20.99 2.06
N TYR A 108 3.09 -19.89 2.81
CA TYR A 108 2.86 -19.92 4.26
C TYR A 108 1.38 -20.03 4.60
N ARG A 109 0.48 -19.49 3.76
CA ARG A 109 -0.97 -19.70 3.91
C ARG A 109 -1.36 -21.15 3.69
N GLU A 110 -0.82 -21.78 2.64
CA GLU A 110 -1.03 -23.20 2.36
C GLU A 110 -0.56 -24.05 3.54
N LEU A 111 0.62 -23.74 4.07
CA LEU A 111 1.19 -24.41 5.22
C LEU A 111 0.36 -24.21 6.51
N ALA A 112 -0.13 -22.99 6.75
CA ALA A 112 -1.04 -22.70 7.85
C ALA A 112 -2.33 -23.53 7.75
N ALA A 113 -2.84 -23.77 6.54
CA ALA A 113 -4.03 -24.58 6.32
C ALA A 113 -3.77 -26.09 6.44
N SER A 114 -2.59 -26.59 6.05
CA SER A 114 -2.28 -28.03 6.03
C SER A 114 -1.69 -28.56 7.34
N GLU A 115 -0.77 -27.81 7.96
CA GLU A 115 0.05 -28.29 9.10
C GLU A 115 -0.52 -27.91 10.47
N PHE A 116 -1.54 -27.04 10.50
CA PHE A 116 -2.19 -26.59 11.73
C PHE A 116 -3.70 -26.92 11.76
N PRO A 117 -4.13 -28.16 11.41
CA PRO A 117 -5.55 -28.50 11.33
C PRO A 117 -6.19 -28.41 12.72
N GLY A 118 -7.34 -27.71 12.80
CA GLY A 118 -8.06 -27.47 14.06
C GLY A 118 -7.49 -26.35 14.92
N LYS A 119 -6.41 -25.68 14.50
CA LYS A 119 -5.91 -24.44 15.09
C LYS A 119 -6.17 -23.28 14.15
N SER A 120 -6.47 -22.11 14.69
CA SER A 120 -6.53 -20.89 13.89
C SER A 120 -5.10 -20.38 13.68
N ALA A 121 -4.58 -20.54 12.46
CA ALA A 121 -3.24 -20.09 12.08
C ALA A 121 -3.29 -18.82 11.21
N ARG A 122 -2.39 -17.87 11.45
CA ARG A 122 -2.26 -16.64 10.64
C ARG A 122 -0.83 -16.39 10.21
N VAL A 123 -0.70 -15.82 9.01
CA VAL A 123 0.58 -15.43 8.40
C VAL A 123 0.77 -13.94 8.61
N ILE A 124 1.87 -13.56 9.26
CA ILE A 124 2.22 -12.20 9.61
C ILE A 124 3.54 -11.84 8.94
N VAL A 125 3.60 -10.66 8.35
CA VAL A 125 4.83 -10.11 7.76
C VAL A 125 5.36 -9.01 8.65
N VAL A 126 6.65 -9.05 8.99
CA VAL A 126 7.37 -7.92 9.60
C VAL A 126 8.45 -7.44 8.64
N SER A 127 8.29 -6.24 8.08
CA SER A 127 9.20 -5.70 7.06
C SER A 127 9.95 -4.43 7.50
N ALA A 128 10.95 -3.99 6.75
CA ALA A 128 11.61 -2.71 7.04
C ALA A 128 10.72 -1.50 6.72
N ASN A 129 9.85 -1.64 5.71
CA ASN A 129 8.93 -0.59 5.28
C ASN A 129 7.63 -1.18 4.71
N THR A 130 6.63 -0.31 4.56
CA THR A 130 5.29 -0.66 4.07
C THR A 130 5.26 -1.09 2.60
N GLY A 131 6.24 -0.69 1.78
CA GLY A 131 6.34 -1.13 0.37
C GLY A 131 6.59 -2.63 0.19
N GLN A 132 7.08 -3.29 1.25
CA GLN A 132 7.23 -4.75 1.29
C GLN A 132 5.98 -5.48 1.80
N HIS A 133 4.93 -4.76 2.25
CA HIS A 133 3.68 -5.38 2.67
C HIS A 133 3.03 -6.14 1.53
N ARG A 134 2.32 -7.21 1.88
CA ARG A 134 1.66 -8.09 0.92
C ARG A 134 0.22 -8.30 1.35
N PRO A 135 -0.77 -7.99 0.49
CA PRO A 135 -2.18 -8.16 0.83
C PRO A 135 -2.55 -9.64 1.08
N GLU A 136 -1.72 -10.58 0.62
CA GLU A 136 -1.88 -12.00 0.89
C GLU A 136 -1.63 -12.37 2.36
N ALA A 137 -0.87 -11.56 3.11
CA ALA A 137 -0.66 -11.80 4.54
C ALA A 137 -1.91 -11.42 5.34
N HIS A 138 -2.11 -12.07 6.50
CA HIS A 138 -3.23 -11.72 7.38
C HIS A 138 -2.95 -10.47 8.20
N GLY A 139 -1.69 -10.14 8.42
CA GLY A 139 -1.25 -8.89 9.05
C GLY A 139 0.13 -8.49 8.55
N CYS A 140 0.38 -7.19 8.46
CA CYS A 140 1.67 -6.63 8.10
C CYS A 140 2.07 -5.56 9.11
N LEU A 141 3.29 -5.67 9.61
CA LEU A 141 3.91 -4.71 10.51
C LEU A 141 5.27 -4.30 9.93
N CYS A 142 5.78 -3.17 10.38
CA CYS A 142 7.16 -2.79 10.17
C CYS A 142 8.01 -3.08 11.42
N TRP A 143 9.33 -3.25 11.26
CA TRP A 143 10.27 -3.27 12.38
C TRP A 143 10.20 -1.99 13.22
N GLU A 144 9.75 -0.88 12.63
CA GLU A 144 9.40 0.35 13.34
C GLU A 144 8.33 0.13 14.41
N ASP A 145 7.32 -0.71 14.16
CA ASP A 145 6.26 -1.01 15.13
C ASP A 145 6.81 -1.82 16.30
N VAL A 146 7.70 -2.79 16.01
CA VAL A 146 8.45 -3.52 17.03
C VAL A 146 9.33 -2.57 17.84
N TYR A 147 10.02 -1.64 17.20
CA TYR A 147 10.83 -0.62 17.89
C TYR A 147 9.98 0.22 18.84
N LYS A 148 8.84 0.75 18.38
CA LYS A 148 7.94 1.58 19.20
C LYS A 148 7.39 0.82 20.41
N LEU A 149 7.02 -0.45 20.21
CA LEU A 149 6.60 -1.35 21.28
C LEU A 149 7.69 -1.50 22.33
N LEU A 150 8.90 -1.87 21.89
CA LEU A 150 10.01 -2.13 22.78
C LEU A 150 10.46 -0.86 23.51
N GLU A 151 10.46 0.29 22.84
CA GLU A 151 10.77 1.57 23.46
C GLU A 151 9.74 1.95 24.54
N THR A 152 8.46 1.65 24.31
CA THR A 152 7.41 1.88 25.29
C THR A 152 7.60 0.99 26.51
N ARG A 153 7.89 -0.30 26.32
CA ARG A 153 8.14 -1.26 27.41
C ARG A 153 9.42 -0.93 28.17
N HIS A 154 10.48 -0.56 27.48
CA HIS A 154 11.74 -0.14 28.08
C HIS A 154 11.55 1.01 29.09
N LYS A 155 10.60 1.93 28.86
CA LYS A 155 10.32 3.04 29.78
C LYS A 155 9.63 2.60 31.08
N THR A 156 8.98 1.45 31.10
CA THR A 156 8.18 0.96 32.23
C THR A 156 8.79 -0.23 32.96
N LEU A 157 9.84 -0.85 32.41
CA LEU A 157 10.48 -2.03 32.98
C LEU A 157 11.33 -1.69 34.20
N SER A 158 11.19 -2.49 35.25
CA SER A 158 11.99 -2.40 36.47
C SER A 158 13.16 -3.39 36.52
N ASP A 159 13.11 -4.50 35.79
CA ASP A 159 14.17 -5.51 35.79
C ASP A 159 15.41 -5.01 35.01
N PRO A 160 16.59 -4.87 35.64
CA PRO A 160 17.78 -4.35 34.98
C PRO A 160 18.29 -5.23 33.82
N THR A 161 18.08 -6.54 33.91
CA THR A 161 18.56 -7.49 32.90
C THR A 161 17.70 -7.40 31.63
N GLU A 162 16.37 -7.46 31.76
CA GLU A 162 15.44 -7.21 30.65
C GLU A 162 15.66 -5.81 30.05
N HIS A 163 15.85 -4.79 30.88
CA HIS A 163 16.12 -3.42 30.44
C HIS A 163 17.39 -3.38 29.56
N PHE A 164 18.48 -4.03 29.98
CA PHE A 164 19.71 -4.10 29.17
C PHE A 164 19.50 -4.81 27.83
N HIS A 165 18.78 -5.93 27.81
CA HIS A 165 18.54 -6.69 26.58
C HIS A 165 17.66 -5.93 25.59
N ILE A 166 16.59 -5.28 26.05
CA ILE A 166 15.75 -4.44 25.20
C ILE A 166 16.52 -3.22 24.70
N ALA A 167 17.29 -2.55 25.56
CA ALA A 167 18.13 -1.42 25.14
C ALA A 167 19.12 -1.82 24.03
N SER A 168 19.74 -3.00 24.17
CA SER A 168 20.68 -3.53 23.19
C SER A 168 20.00 -3.83 21.85
N PHE A 169 18.79 -4.40 21.86
CA PHE A 169 18.06 -4.66 20.62
C PHE A 169 17.53 -3.38 19.97
N LEU A 170 17.06 -2.40 20.74
CA LEU A 170 16.70 -1.07 20.23
C LEU A 170 17.91 -0.37 19.57
N ALA A 171 19.10 -0.49 20.16
CA ALA A 171 20.33 0.05 19.58
C ALA A 171 20.68 -0.63 18.25
N LEU A 172 20.49 -1.95 18.14
CA LEU A 172 20.68 -2.69 16.90
C LEU A 172 19.67 -2.23 15.82
N LEU A 173 18.37 -2.21 16.13
CA LEU A 173 17.34 -1.73 15.20
C LEU A 173 17.65 -0.30 14.72
N ARG A 174 18.15 0.57 15.60
CA ARG A 174 18.58 1.93 15.21
C ARG A 174 19.77 1.91 14.26
N HIS A 175 20.80 1.10 14.55
CA HIS A 175 22.00 0.98 13.73
C HIS A 175 21.66 0.54 12.30
N GLU A 176 20.73 -0.40 12.17
CA GLU A 176 20.28 -0.98 10.90
C GLU A 176 19.22 -0.14 10.18
N GLY A 177 18.89 1.05 10.72
CA GLY A 177 17.90 1.95 10.11
C GLY A 177 16.44 1.48 10.23
N LEU A 178 16.15 0.57 11.15
CA LEU A 178 14.82 -0.02 11.41
C LEU A 178 14.05 0.67 12.55
N HIS A 179 14.51 1.84 12.98
CA HIS A 179 13.82 2.71 13.93
C HIS A 179 12.92 3.71 13.19
N PRO A 180 11.96 4.36 13.86
CA PRO A 180 11.13 5.40 13.24
C PRO A 180 11.98 6.39 12.47
N ALA A 181 11.60 6.65 11.22
CA ALA A 181 12.32 7.57 10.36
C ALA A 181 12.52 8.92 11.07
N ALA A 182 13.71 9.51 10.90
CA ALA A 182 14.00 10.83 11.45
C ALA A 182 12.90 11.82 11.02
N PRO A 183 12.41 12.71 11.92
CA PRO A 183 11.35 13.67 11.60
C PRO A 183 11.64 14.50 10.34
N ILE A 184 12.92 14.69 10.02
CA ILE A 184 13.39 15.26 8.77
C ILE A 184 14.35 14.24 8.13
N SER A 185 13.94 13.66 7.00
CA SER A 185 14.78 12.75 6.22
C SER A 185 15.99 13.49 5.65
N HIS A 186 17.20 12.98 5.89
CA HIS A 186 18.42 13.52 5.28
C HIS A 186 18.36 13.49 3.75
N GLN A 187 17.75 12.46 3.17
CA GLN A 187 17.52 12.38 1.72
C GLN A 187 16.53 13.46 1.27
N ALA A 188 15.45 13.67 2.01
CA ALA A 188 14.51 14.76 1.70
C ALA A 188 15.22 16.11 1.70
N VAL A 189 16.07 16.40 2.68
CA VAL A 189 16.87 17.65 2.73
C VAL A 189 17.82 17.75 1.53
N ALA A 190 18.54 16.67 1.22
CA ALA A 190 19.51 16.66 0.13
C ALA A 190 18.85 16.85 -1.25
N PHE A 191 17.68 16.24 -1.48
CA PHE A 191 16.99 16.28 -2.77
C PHE A 191 15.95 17.40 -2.87
N TYR A 192 15.57 18.07 -1.78
CA TYR A 192 14.58 19.14 -1.79
C TYR A 192 14.87 20.22 -2.85
N PRO A 193 16.10 20.74 -3.02
CA PRO A 193 16.41 21.77 -4.04
C PRO A 193 16.17 21.33 -5.49
N VAL A 194 16.13 20.02 -5.76
CA VAL A 194 15.77 19.48 -7.08
C VAL A 194 14.28 19.17 -7.13
N ALA A 195 13.74 18.54 -6.08
CA ALA A 195 12.34 18.13 -6.01
C ALA A 195 11.35 19.29 -5.98
N TRP A 196 11.69 20.47 -5.42
CA TRP A 196 10.74 21.59 -5.35
C TRP A 196 10.35 22.14 -6.74
N ARG A 197 11.18 21.91 -7.77
CA ARG A 197 10.89 22.30 -9.16
C ARG A 197 10.00 21.31 -9.89
N PHE A 198 9.83 20.10 -9.35
CA PHE A 198 9.07 19.04 -10.00
C PHE A 198 7.65 19.44 -10.38
N PRO A 199 6.85 20.11 -9.52
CA PRO A 199 5.50 20.55 -9.90
C PRO A 199 5.47 21.49 -11.11
N GLU A 200 6.43 22.42 -11.21
CA GLU A 200 6.53 23.34 -12.34
C GLU A 200 6.88 22.59 -13.63
N GLN A 201 7.90 21.73 -13.58
CA GLN A 201 8.33 20.91 -14.71
C GLN A 201 7.20 19.98 -15.20
N LEU A 202 6.45 19.39 -14.28
CA LEU A 202 5.33 18.53 -14.63
C LEU A 202 4.17 19.34 -15.22
N ALA A 203 3.87 20.54 -14.71
CA ALA A 203 2.87 21.42 -15.30
C ALA A 203 3.22 21.81 -16.74
N ASP A 204 4.50 22.07 -17.03
CA ASP A 204 4.99 22.35 -18.38
C ASP A 204 4.85 21.15 -19.33
N ALA A 205 5.08 19.93 -18.82
CA ALA A 205 4.87 18.71 -19.57
C ALA A 205 3.39 18.50 -19.91
N LEU A 206 2.50 18.75 -18.95
CA LEU A 206 1.05 18.50 -19.05
C LEU A 206 0.26 19.60 -19.78
N THR A 207 0.75 20.84 -19.81
CA THR A 207 0.00 21.97 -20.36
C THR A 207 -0.38 21.78 -21.85
N PRO A 208 0.52 21.35 -22.73
CA PRO A 208 0.15 21.09 -24.13
C PRO A 208 -0.84 19.93 -24.27
N LEU A 209 -0.74 18.92 -23.41
CA LEU A 209 -1.62 17.74 -23.42
C LEU A 209 -3.06 18.08 -23.02
N ALA A 210 -3.26 19.12 -22.20
CA ALA A 210 -4.58 19.59 -21.80
C ALA A 210 -5.43 20.05 -22.99
N TYR A 211 -4.80 20.52 -24.07
CA TYR A 211 -5.48 21.07 -25.24
C TYR A 211 -5.37 20.18 -26.48
N GLU A 212 -4.85 18.96 -26.32
CA GLU A 212 -4.77 17.98 -27.39
C GLU A 212 -6.16 17.40 -27.71
N GLU A 213 -6.34 17.00 -28.97
CA GLU A 213 -7.48 16.17 -29.37
C GLU A 213 -7.26 14.72 -28.93
N TRP A 214 -7.92 14.38 -27.83
CA TRP A 214 -7.98 13.01 -27.33
C TRP A 214 -8.99 12.18 -28.13
N PRO A 215 -8.74 10.87 -28.32
CA PRO A 215 -9.60 9.99 -29.10
C PRO A 215 -10.87 9.60 -28.31
N LEU A 216 -11.63 10.59 -27.85
CA LEU A 216 -12.86 10.44 -27.08
C LEU A 216 -14.09 10.48 -27.99
N ALA A 217 -15.04 9.56 -27.79
CA ALA A 217 -16.29 9.50 -28.57
C ALA A 217 -17.17 10.74 -28.35
N GLU A 218 -17.17 11.29 -27.13
CA GLU A 218 -17.79 12.57 -26.81
C GLU A 218 -16.73 13.67 -26.87
N ARG A 219 -17.16 14.91 -27.18
CA ARG A 219 -16.27 16.07 -27.14
C ARG A 219 -16.02 16.47 -25.69
N TYR A 220 -14.74 16.56 -25.31
CA TYR A 220 -14.32 17.10 -24.02
C TYR A 220 -13.56 18.43 -24.22
N GLU A 221 -13.79 19.39 -23.33
CA GLU A 221 -13.04 20.63 -23.23
C GLU A 221 -11.93 20.49 -22.20
N GLY A 222 -10.70 20.75 -22.65
CA GLY A 222 -9.52 20.79 -21.80
C GLY A 222 -9.43 22.03 -20.92
N ARG A 223 -8.94 21.84 -19.69
CA ARG A 223 -8.56 22.91 -18.77
C ARG A 223 -7.09 22.80 -18.43
N SER A 224 -6.36 23.91 -18.52
CA SER A 224 -4.93 23.97 -18.15
C SER A 224 -4.64 23.30 -16.80
N PRO A 225 -3.47 22.65 -16.66
CA PRO A 225 -3.07 22.04 -15.41
C PRO A 225 -3.07 23.03 -14.24
N LYS A 226 -3.54 22.57 -13.08
CA LYS A 226 -3.49 23.34 -11.83
C LYS A 226 -3.15 22.45 -10.66
N THR A 227 -2.44 23.02 -9.69
CA THR A 227 -2.31 22.41 -8.37
C THR A 227 -3.52 22.78 -7.53
N ARG A 228 -4.36 21.81 -7.20
CA ARG A 228 -5.53 22.00 -6.34
C ARG A 228 -5.82 20.72 -5.58
N TRP A 229 -6.21 20.82 -4.31
CA TRP A 229 -6.62 19.65 -3.50
C TRP A 229 -5.59 18.51 -3.46
N GLY A 230 -4.30 18.85 -3.47
CA GLY A 230 -3.23 17.86 -3.45
C GLY A 230 -2.96 17.16 -4.78
N ARG A 231 -3.67 17.48 -5.87
CA ARG A 231 -3.39 16.98 -7.23
C ARG A 231 -2.81 18.06 -8.14
N LEU A 232 -1.97 17.64 -9.09
CA LEU A 232 -1.47 18.46 -10.19
C LEU A 232 -1.77 17.76 -11.52
N GLY A 233 -2.60 18.38 -12.33
CA GLY A 233 -2.99 17.82 -13.63
C GLY A 233 -4.03 18.67 -14.33
N PHE A 234 -4.39 18.26 -15.55
CA PHE A 234 -5.43 18.90 -16.35
C PHE A 234 -6.76 18.15 -16.22
N GLU A 235 -7.84 18.86 -16.53
CA GLU A 235 -9.18 18.29 -16.56
C GLU A 235 -9.70 18.27 -18.00
N LEU A 236 -10.37 17.19 -18.37
CA LEU A 236 -11.20 17.09 -19.56
C LEU A 236 -12.66 17.08 -19.07
N ILE A 237 -13.46 18.03 -19.55
CA ILE A 237 -14.87 18.18 -19.15
C ILE A 237 -15.77 17.93 -20.36
N PRO A 238 -16.82 17.09 -20.27
CA PRO A 238 -17.75 16.90 -21.36
C PRO A 238 -18.36 18.24 -21.83
N ALA A 239 -18.31 18.52 -23.13
CA ALA A 239 -18.88 19.72 -23.69
C ALA A 239 -20.42 19.71 -23.57
N GLY A 240 -21.01 20.87 -23.25
CA GLY A 240 -22.47 21.08 -23.34
C GLY A 240 -23.33 20.38 -22.28
N GLY A 241 -22.76 19.97 -21.14
CA GLY A 241 -23.52 19.38 -20.03
C GLY A 241 -24.04 20.42 -19.01
N PRO A 242 -25.14 20.13 -18.29
CA PRO A 242 -25.65 20.99 -17.21
C PRO A 242 -24.75 21.03 -15.96
N LEU A 243 -23.77 20.14 -15.87
CA LEU A 243 -22.85 20.00 -14.73
C LEU A 243 -21.40 19.92 -15.21
N HIS A 244 -20.48 20.36 -14.35
CA HIS A 244 -19.05 20.44 -14.66
C HIS A 244 -18.38 19.07 -14.78
N TRP A 245 -18.72 18.12 -13.90
CA TRP A 245 -18.20 16.76 -13.95
C TRP A 245 -19.35 15.77 -14.15
N MET A 246 -19.50 15.27 -15.39
CA MET A 246 -20.65 14.49 -15.84
C MET A 246 -20.35 13.43 -16.95
N PRO A 247 -19.51 12.42 -16.69
CA PRO A 247 -18.35 12.47 -15.78
C PRO A 247 -17.23 13.34 -16.37
N GLY A 248 -16.49 14.03 -15.51
CA GLY A 248 -15.23 14.67 -15.88
C GLY A 248 -14.10 13.64 -15.89
N LEU A 249 -12.98 13.97 -16.55
CA LEU A 249 -11.74 13.22 -16.42
C LEU A 249 -10.65 14.13 -15.88
N PHE A 250 -9.91 13.67 -14.89
CA PHE A 250 -8.67 14.30 -14.47
C PHE A 250 -7.49 13.47 -14.96
N VAL A 251 -6.45 14.12 -15.48
CA VAL A 251 -5.20 13.50 -15.90
C VAL A 251 -4.03 14.21 -15.23
N GLY A 252 -3.26 13.48 -14.42
CA GLY A 252 -2.11 14.04 -13.72
C GLY A 252 -1.67 13.22 -12.52
N VAL A 253 -1.06 13.86 -11.54
CA VAL A 253 -0.51 13.19 -10.36
C VAL A 253 -1.19 13.66 -9.09
N ILE A 254 -1.14 12.81 -8.06
CA ILE A 254 -1.50 13.16 -6.69
C ILE A 254 -0.20 13.39 -5.92
N LEU A 255 -0.01 14.62 -5.45
CA LEU A 255 1.14 15.06 -4.64
C LEU A 255 0.82 14.96 -3.13
N ASP A 256 -0.46 15.06 -2.77
CA ASP A 256 -0.98 14.89 -1.41
C ASP A 256 -2.33 14.17 -1.46
N GLY A 257 -2.37 12.92 -0.98
CA GLY A 257 -3.53 12.04 -1.08
C GLY A 257 -4.63 12.26 -0.03
N ARG A 258 -4.53 13.27 0.85
CA ARG A 258 -5.53 13.48 1.94
C ARG A 258 -6.94 13.72 1.41
N ASP A 259 -7.08 14.67 0.49
CA ASP A 259 -8.39 15.04 -0.06
C ASP A 259 -8.99 13.91 -0.91
N HIS A 260 -8.11 13.20 -1.61
CA HIS A 260 -8.48 12.06 -2.45
C HIS A 260 -8.75 10.77 -1.65
N LEU A 261 -8.36 10.71 -0.37
CA LEU A 261 -8.42 9.52 0.49
C LEU A 261 -7.61 8.34 -0.10
N VAL A 262 -6.36 8.61 -0.52
CA VAL A 262 -5.47 7.60 -1.15
C VAL A 262 -4.09 7.51 -0.52
N GLN A 263 -3.88 8.11 0.66
CA GLN A 263 -2.58 8.18 1.32
C GLN A 263 -1.96 6.80 1.62
N ASN A 264 -2.80 5.81 1.88
CA ASN A 264 -2.42 4.42 2.10
C ASN A 264 -1.92 3.72 0.83
N ARG A 265 -2.28 4.22 -0.36
CA ARG A 265 -1.90 3.63 -1.66
C ARG A 265 -0.73 4.36 -2.31
N HIS A 266 -0.60 5.67 -2.08
CA HIS A 266 0.44 6.51 -2.68
C HIS A 266 1.50 6.89 -1.63
N THR A 267 2.12 5.89 -1.00
CA THR A 267 3.00 6.08 0.16
C THR A 267 4.42 6.56 -0.20
N ASP A 268 4.97 6.07 -1.31
CA ASP A 268 6.39 6.23 -1.67
C ASP A 268 6.62 6.52 -3.16
N ARG A 269 5.55 6.60 -3.96
CA ARG A 269 5.63 6.76 -5.41
C ARG A 269 4.68 7.83 -5.91
N VAL A 270 5.14 8.60 -6.89
CA VAL A 270 4.28 9.50 -7.66
C VAL A 270 3.64 8.70 -8.79
N MET A 271 2.32 8.59 -8.74
CA MET A 271 1.52 7.88 -9.74
C MET A 271 1.00 8.88 -10.78
N LEU A 272 1.04 8.51 -12.06
CA LEU A 272 0.22 9.12 -13.10
C LEU A 272 -1.18 8.50 -13.02
N ASN A 273 -2.20 9.35 -12.99
CA ASN A 273 -3.58 8.97 -12.78
C ASN A 273 -4.46 9.49 -13.93
N VAL A 274 -5.40 8.65 -14.33
CA VAL A 274 -6.62 9.07 -15.03
C VAL A 274 -7.79 8.77 -14.09
N ILE A 275 -8.48 9.83 -13.64
CA ILE A 275 -9.54 9.74 -12.62
C ILE A 275 -10.86 10.13 -13.26
N LEU A 276 -11.91 9.36 -13.00
CA LEU A 276 -13.28 9.70 -13.39
C LEU A 276 -13.92 10.54 -12.27
N ASP A 277 -14.28 11.78 -12.58
CA ASP A 277 -14.79 12.77 -11.61
C ASP A 277 -16.31 12.97 -11.75
N PHE A 278 -17.00 13.16 -10.63
CA PHE A 278 -18.45 13.44 -10.58
C PHE A 278 -18.82 14.63 -9.71
N SER A 279 -19.77 15.43 -10.21
CA SER A 279 -20.35 16.56 -9.47
C SER A 279 -21.18 16.06 -8.29
N VAL A 280 -21.23 16.81 -7.18
CA VAL A 280 -22.00 16.45 -5.96
C VAL A 280 -23.44 16.01 -6.26
N LYS A 281 -24.13 16.73 -7.16
CA LYS A 281 -25.51 16.43 -7.54
C LYS A 281 -25.72 15.02 -8.12
N LEU A 282 -24.66 14.34 -8.54
CA LEU A 282 -24.72 13.00 -9.13
C LEU A 282 -24.34 11.90 -8.15
N HIS A 283 -23.90 12.23 -6.94
CA HIS A 283 -23.31 11.27 -5.98
C HIS A 283 -24.25 10.16 -5.54
N ASP A 284 -25.56 10.39 -5.55
CA ASP A 284 -26.57 9.38 -5.22
C ASP A 284 -27.10 8.63 -6.45
N ILE A 285 -26.71 9.06 -7.66
CA ILE A 285 -27.25 8.60 -8.94
C ILE A 285 -26.27 7.68 -9.65
N TYR A 286 -25.07 8.17 -9.96
CA TYR A 286 -24.13 7.43 -10.81
C TYR A 286 -23.79 6.03 -10.28
N PRO A 287 -23.68 5.76 -8.96
CA PRO A 287 -23.36 4.40 -8.47
C PRO A 287 -24.45 3.36 -8.81
N GLN A 288 -25.68 3.83 -9.06
CA GLN A 288 -26.82 2.98 -9.34
C GLN A 288 -27.01 2.72 -10.85
N LEU A 289 -26.31 3.46 -11.71
CA LEU A 289 -26.49 3.37 -13.15
C LEU A 289 -25.92 2.05 -13.71
N PRO A 290 -26.67 1.34 -14.57
CA PRO A 290 -26.16 0.16 -15.26
C PRO A 290 -24.88 0.44 -16.07
N SER A 291 -24.80 1.60 -16.72
CA SER A 291 -23.60 2.03 -17.46
C SER A 291 -22.37 2.17 -16.57
N TYR A 292 -22.52 2.71 -15.35
CA TYR A 292 -21.43 2.82 -14.38
C TYR A 292 -20.94 1.45 -13.94
N ARG A 293 -21.84 0.55 -13.53
CA ARG A 293 -21.49 -0.82 -13.12
C ARG A 293 -20.80 -1.60 -14.22
N ARG A 294 -21.27 -1.46 -15.46
CA ARG A 294 -20.64 -2.06 -16.65
C ARG A 294 -19.21 -1.53 -16.84
N LEU A 295 -19.01 -0.22 -16.74
CA LEU A 295 -17.67 0.38 -16.84
C LEU A 295 -16.74 -0.16 -15.76
N VAL A 296 -17.18 -0.21 -14.50
CA VAL A 296 -16.39 -0.77 -13.40
C VAL A 296 -15.97 -2.21 -13.69
N GLN A 297 -16.91 -3.07 -14.08
CA GLN A 297 -16.61 -4.47 -14.39
C GLN A 297 -15.58 -4.58 -15.53
N GLN A 298 -15.78 -3.83 -16.61
CA GLN A 298 -14.86 -3.82 -17.74
C GLN A 298 -13.45 -3.38 -17.35
N LEU A 299 -13.33 -2.33 -16.52
CA LEU A 299 -12.03 -1.85 -16.07
C LEU A 299 -11.32 -2.90 -15.22
N ARG A 300 -12.03 -3.59 -14.31
CA ARG A 300 -11.48 -4.70 -13.50
C ARG A 300 -10.93 -5.83 -14.37
N GLU A 301 -11.66 -6.21 -15.41
CA GLU A 301 -11.27 -7.32 -16.29
C GLU A 301 -10.07 -6.97 -17.19
N ARG A 302 -9.91 -5.70 -17.58
CA ARG A 302 -8.95 -5.30 -18.63
C ARG A 302 -7.66 -4.66 -18.13
N THR A 303 -7.68 -3.99 -16.98
CA THR A 303 -6.48 -3.31 -16.47
C THR A 303 -5.30 -4.21 -16.14
N PRO A 304 -5.46 -5.42 -15.54
CA PRO A 304 -4.32 -6.27 -15.18
C PRO A 304 -3.38 -6.61 -16.34
N HIS A 305 -3.86 -6.51 -17.58
CA HIS A 305 -3.10 -6.86 -18.78
C HIS A 305 -2.42 -5.67 -19.47
N ARG A 306 -2.57 -4.44 -18.96
CA ARG A 306 -2.10 -3.21 -19.64
C ARG A 306 -1.19 -2.30 -18.80
N GLY A 307 -0.64 -2.79 -17.68
CA GLY A 307 0.29 -1.99 -16.85
C GLY A 307 -0.37 -0.83 -16.09
N TRP A 308 -1.71 -0.85 -16.02
CA TRP A 308 -2.52 0.06 -15.24
C TRP A 308 -3.10 -0.67 -14.02
N HIS A 309 -3.15 0.02 -12.89
CA HIS A 309 -3.88 -0.43 -11.71
C HIS A 309 -5.25 0.25 -11.70
N PHE A 310 -6.32 -0.54 -11.78
CA PHE A 310 -7.67 -0.04 -11.58
C PHE A 310 -8.01 -0.05 -10.10
N TYR A 311 -8.69 1.00 -9.67
CA TYR A 311 -9.15 1.13 -8.30
C TYR A 311 -10.52 1.82 -8.25
N ASP A 312 -11.40 1.25 -7.42
CA ASP A 312 -12.78 1.68 -7.23
C ASP A 312 -12.98 2.14 -5.78
N HIS A 313 -12.98 3.45 -5.57
CA HIS A 313 -13.07 4.10 -4.26
C HIS A 313 -14.44 3.84 -3.59
N LEU A 314 -15.48 3.49 -4.35
CA LEU A 314 -16.78 3.17 -3.76
C LEU A 314 -16.77 1.90 -2.91
N GLU A 315 -15.75 1.05 -3.06
CA GLU A 315 -15.57 -0.15 -2.23
C GLU A 315 -14.96 0.16 -0.84
N GLU A 316 -14.40 1.37 -0.66
CA GLU A 316 -13.74 1.77 0.58
C GLU A 316 -14.64 2.55 1.55
N ARG A 317 -14.16 2.67 2.80
CA ARG A 317 -14.80 3.49 3.84
C ARG A 317 -13.77 4.40 4.54
N PRO A 318 -13.95 5.74 4.48
CA PRO A 318 -14.99 6.47 3.75
C PRO A 318 -14.76 6.47 2.23
N ALA A 319 -15.84 6.34 1.45
CA ALA A 319 -15.78 6.40 -0.01
C ALA A 319 -15.70 7.84 -0.52
N ASN A 320 -14.86 8.08 -1.54
CA ASN A 320 -14.72 9.34 -2.23
C ASN A 320 -15.64 9.37 -3.47
N ARG A 321 -16.84 9.90 -3.29
CA ARG A 321 -17.83 9.96 -4.38
C ARG A 321 -17.53 11.02 -5.44
N HIS A 322 -16.60 11.93 -5.19
CA HIS A 322 -16.12 12.88 -6.20
C HIS A 322 -15.19 12.20 -7.20
N HIS A 323 -14.36 11.29 -6.71
CA HIS A 323 -13.29 10.63 -7.46
C HIS A 323 -13.44 9.11 -7.32
N PRO A 324 -14.53 8.50 -7.82
CA PRO A 324 -14.80 7.09 -7.55
C PRO A 324 -13.85 6.13 -8.26
N LEU A 325 -13.38 6.44 -9.48
CA LEU A 325 -12.61 5.48 -10.30
C LEU A 325 -11.24 6.04 -10.66
N TYR A 326 -10.21 5.24 -10.45
CA TYR A 326 -8.83 5.55 -10.75
C TYR A 326 -8.23 4.51 -11.69
N LEU A 327 -7.50 5.00 -12.70
CA LEU A 327 -6.50 4.23 -13.41
C LEU A 327 -5.15 4.84 -13.06
N GLU A 328 -4.26 4.04 -12.47
CA GLU A 328 -2.98 4.52 -11.93
C GLU A 328 -1.80 3.72 -12.48
N THR A 329 -0.70 4.41 -12.77
CA THR A 329 0.57 3.75 -13.15
C THR A 329 1.74 4.59 -12.61
N PRO A 330 2.87 4.00 -12.19
CA PRO A 330 3.99 4.77 -11.67
C PRO A 330 4.54 5.74 -12.71
N LEU A 331 4.59 7.05 -12.38
CA LEU A 331 5.06 8.07 -13.32
C LEU A 331 6.52 7.81 -13.73
N LEU A 332 7.34 7.30 -12.81
CA LEU A 332 8.74 6.99 -13.11
C LEU A 332 8.88 5.91 -14.19
N ASP A 333 7.95 4.95 -14.25
CA ASP A 333 7.96 3.91 -15.27
C ASP A 333 7.55 4.48 -16.64
N VAL A 334 6.60 5.41 -16.65
CA VAL A 334 6.20 6.16 -17.86
C VAL A 334 7.37 6.98 -18.40
N LEU A 335 8.13 7.65 -17.54
CA LEU A 335 9.24 8.51 -17.95
C LEU A 335 10.55 7.74 -18.22
N ARG A 336 10.58 6.43 -18.00
CA ARG A 336 11.80 5.63 -18.10
C ARG A 336 12.39 5.70 -19.51
N GLY A 337 13.68 6.02 -19.58
CA GLY A 337 14.43 6.10 -20.84
C GLY A 337 14.22 7.39 -21.63
N THR A 338 13.42 8.34 -21.11
CA THR A 338 13.29 9.68 -21.69
C THR A 338 14.38 10.62 -21.16
N THR A 339 14.80 11.56 -21.99
CA THR A 339 15.90 12.50 -21.71
C THR A 339 15.52 13.96 -21.99
N THR A 340 14.46 14.20 -22.76
CA THR A 340 13.98 15.55 -23.09
C THR A 340 12.53 15.76 -22.65
N MET A 341 12.13 17.03 -22.49
CA MET A 341 10.74 17.39 -22.17
C MET A 341 9.74 16.90 -23.23
N GLU A 342 10.14 16.89 -24.50
CA GLU A 342 9.31 16.40 -25.61
C GLU A 342 9.11 14.88 -25.50
N GLU A 343 10.17 14.11 -25.27
CA GLU A 343 10.09 12.67 -25.06
C GLU A 343 9.22 12.31 -23.83
N GLN A 344 9.39 13.05 -22.73
CA GLN A 344 8.59 12.87 -21.51
C GLN A 344 7.11 13.15 -21.77
N ARG A 345 6.80 14.25 -22.46
CA ARG A 345 5.43 14.58 -22.86
C ARG A 345 4.83 13.50 -23.74
N ASP A 346 5.58 13.00 -24.72
CA ASP A 346 5.14 11.92 -25.62
C ASP A 346 4.93 10.59 -24.92
N ALA A 347 5.75 10.27 -23.91
CA ALA A 347 5.55 9.11 -23.07
C ALA A 347 4.26 9.23 -22.24
N ILE A 348 4.03 10.38 -21.61
CA ILE A 348 2.77 10.66 -20.88
C ILE A 348 1.58 10.57 -21.83
N ARG A 349 1.66 11.22 -23.00
CA ARG A 349 0.61 11.22 -24.03
C ARG A 349 0.19 9.81 -24.44
N ARG A 350 1.15 8.96 -24.80
CA ARG A 350 0.88 7.56 -25.19
C ARG A 350 0.23 6.79 -24.05
N THR A 351 0.79 6.90 -22.85
CA THR A 351 0.26 6.21 -21.66
C THR A 351 -1.19 6.65 -21.37
N VAL A 352 -1.48 7.95 -21.41
CA VAL A 352 -2.84 8.47 -21.21
C VAL A 352 -3.79 7.98 -22.32
N ARG A 353 -3.35 7.91 -23.58
CA ARG A 353 -4.17 7.31 -24.67
C ARG A 353 -4.57 5.88 -24.33
N ASP A 354 -3.65 5.07 -23.80
CA ASP A 354 -3.96 3.68 -23.40
C ASP A 354 -5.04 3.62 -22.29
N ALA A 355 -5.01 4.53 -21.32
CA ALA A 355 -6.06 4.64 -20.30
C ALA A 355 -7.41 5.08 -20.88
N LEU A 356 -7.41 6.04 -21.81
CA LEU A 356 -8.64 6.49 -22.46
C LEU A 356 -9.26 5.41 -23.35
N GLU A 357 -8.44 4.55 -23.98
CA GLU A 357 -8.93 3.36 -24.68
C GLU A 357 -9.62 2.38 -23.73
N LEU A 358 -9.06 2.17 -22.52
CA LEU A 358 -9.68 1.31 -21.51
C LEU A 358 -11.05 1.83 -21.07
N LEU A 359 -11.15 3.14 -20.83
CA LEU A 359 -12.40 3.79 -20.42
C LEU A 359 -13.49 3.74 -21.50
N GLN A 360 -13.09 3.87 -22.77
CA GLN A 360 -14.02 3.93 -23.89
C GLN A 360 -14.31 2.60 -24.56
N HIS A 361 -13.63 1.53 -24.16
CA HIS A 361 -13.85 0.23 -24.77
C HIS A 361 -15.33 -0.14 -24.71
N ASP A 362 -15.85 -0.72 -25.80
CA ASP A 362 -17.27 -1.01 -26.03
C ASP A 362 -18.23 0.14 -25.70
N ASP A 363 -17.80 1.37 -25.98
CA ASP A 363 -18.52 2.63 -25.74
C ASP A 363 -18.91 2.85 -24.27
N ALA A 364 -18.22 2.21 -23.31
CA ALA A 364 -18.61 2.23 -21.91
C ALA A 364 -18.64 3.64 -21.29
N LEU A 365 -17.58 4.43 -21.48
CA LEU A 365 -17.57 5.84 -21.04
C LEU A 365 -18.67 6.66 -21.72
N LYS A 366 -18.91 6.46 -23.02
CA LYS A 366 -19.96 7.19 -23.75
C LYS A 366 -21.35 6.87 -23.17
N ALA A 367 -21.66 5.60 -22.99
CA ALA A 367 -22.93 5.15 -22.42
C ALA A 367 -23.18 5.74 -21.03
N LEU A 368 -22.12 5.81 -20.21
CA LEU A 368 -22.17 6.45 -18.90
C LEU A 368 -22.41 7.96 -19.01
N THR A 369 -21.65 8.66 -19.85
CA THR A 369 -21.84 10.10 -20.10
C THR A 369 -23.26 10.42 -20.53
N ASP A 370 -23.83 9.65 -21.46
CA ASP A 370 -25.20 9.86 -21.95
C ASP A 370 -26.25 9.61 -20.86
N GLU A 371 -26.13 8.52 -20.11
CA GLU A 371 -27.07 8.19 -19.05
C GLU A 371 -27.03 9.22 -17.90
N VAL A 372 -25.82 9.63 -17.50
CA VAL A 372 -25.62 10.68 -16.49
C VAL A 372 -26.17 12.01 -17.00
N ARG A 373 -25.91 12.38 -18.25
CA ARG A 373 -26.45 13.61 -18.87
C ARG A 373 -27.97 13.65 -18.82
N HIS A 374 -28.62 12.56 -19.20
CA HIS A 374 -30.07 12.45 -19.16
C HIS A 374 -30.62 12.65 -17.74
N LYS A 375 -30.00 12.02 -16.73
CA LYS A 375 -30.38 12.20 -15.32
C LYS A 375 -30.10 13.61 -14.81
N ALA A 376 -28.95 14.20 -15.16
CA ALA A 376 -28.55 15.52 -14.70
C ALA A 376 -29.52 16.61 -15.18
N SER A 377 -29.97 16.57 -16.43
CA SER A 377 -30.94 17.52 -16.96
C SER A 377 -32.25 17.53 -16.15
N SER A 378 -32.72 16.35 -15.74
CA SER A 378 -33.93 16.22 -14.91
C SER A 378 -33.80 16.82 -13.50
N LEU A 379 -32.57 16.97 -13.00
CA LEU A 379 -32.29 17.59 -11.68
C LEU A 379 -32.12 19.11 -11.76
N THR A 380 -31.92 19.66 -12.95
CA THR A 380 -31.78 21.11 -13.16
C THR A 380 -33.09 21.77 -13.59
N GLU A 381 -34.07 20.98 -14.02
CA GLU A 381 -35.43 21.44 -14.37
C GLU A 381 -36.41 21.40 -13.18
N ALA A 382 -36.03 20.76 -12.07
CA ALA A 382 -36.73 20.73 -10.79
C ALA A 382 -36.09 21.70 -9.80
#